data_AF-A0A8T5M073-F1
#
_entry.id   AF-A0A8T5M073-F1
#
_cell.length_a   1.000
_cell.length_b   1.000
_cell.length_c   1.000
_cell.angle_alpha   90.00
_cell.angle_beta   90.00
_cell.angle_gamma   90.00
#
_symmetry.space_group_name_H-M   'P 1'
#
loop_
_entity.id
_entity.type
_entity.pdbx_description
1 polymer ?
#
loop_
_entity_poly.entity_id
_entity_poly.type
_entity_poly.pdbx_seq_one_letter_code
_entity_poly.pdbx_strand_id
1 'polypeptide(L)'
;MSLKEFLKPTLGKVVLFLILMIGLNYFHFIISNVLDARILVGLPLGFWPVGSFYMFPGAPTPPVVEFSWINFIADIIFWYIVSCIPAALYHKIKK
;
A
#
# COMPACT_ATOMS: atom_id res chain seq x y z
N MET A 1 -20.58 -8.29 12.66
CA MET A 1 -19.51 -9.13 12.09
C MET A 1 -18.35 -9.09 13.06
N SER A 2 -17.80 -10.24 13.45
CA SER A 2 -16.65 -10.30 14.36
C SER A 2 -15.33 -9.99 13.64
N LEU A 3 -14.27 -9.64 14.39
CA LEU A 3 -12.93 -9.42 13.81
C LEU A 3 -12.41 -10.68 13.08
N LYS A 4 -12.70 -11.87 13.64
CA LYS A 4 -12.35 -13.15 13.01
C LYS A 4 -13.03 -13.34 11.66
N GLU A 5 -14.31 -12.97 11.54
CA GLU A 5 -15.05 -13.01 10.26
C GLU A 5 -14.56 -11.94 9.27
N PHE A 6 -14.22 -10.76 9.78
CA PHE A 6 -13.65 -9.67 8.99
C PHE A 6 -12.32 -10.07 8.35
N LEU A 7 -11.42 -10.70 9.11
CA LEU A 7 -10.10 -11.11 8.62
C LEU A 7 -10.08 -12.48 7.93
N LYS A 8 -11.17 -13.26 8.02
CA LYS A 8 -11.24 -14.58 7.37
C LYS A 8 -11.01 -14.43 5.86
N PRO A 9 -10.02 -15.13 5.27
CA PRO A 9 -9.79 -15.08 3.84
C PRO A 9 -10.97 -15.68 3.09
N THR A 10 -11.50 -14.91 2.15
CA THR A 10 -12.53 -15.36 1.20
C THR A 10 -12.04 -15.03 -0.21
N LEU A 11 -12.57 -15.73 -1.21
CA LEU A 11 -12.16 -15.51 -2.60
C LEU A 11 -12.27 -14.03 -3.00
N GLY A 12 -13.38 -13.37 -2.64
CA GLY A 12 -13.57 -11.94 -2.94
C GLY A 12 -12.52 -11.03 -2.31
N LYS A 13 -12.13 -11.26 -1.04
CA LYS A 13 -11.09 -10.47 -0.38
C LYS A 13 -9.72 -10.70 -1.01
N VAL A 14 -9.39 -11.95 -1.33
CA VAL A 14 -8.12 -12.31 -1.99
C VAL A 14 -8.03 -11.67 -3.38
N VAL A 15 -9.10 -11.73 -4.17
CA VAL A 15 -9.14 -11.09 -5.50
C VAL A 15 -8.98 -9.57 -5.37
N LEU A 16 -9.70 -8.93 -4.45
CA LEU A 16 -9.56 -7.49 -4.19
C LEU A 16 -8.13 -7.13 -3.77
N PHE A 17 -7.53 -7.92 -2.87
CA PHE A 17 -6.15 -7.75 -2.45
C PHE A 17 -5.18 -7.83 -3.64
N LEU A 18 -5.30 -8.85 -4.50
CA LEU A 18 -4.44 -9.00 -5.67
C LEU A 18 -4.61 -7.84 -6.67
N ILE A 19 -5.85 -7.41 -6.93
CA ILE A 19 -6.13 -6.25 -7.79
C ILE A 19 -5.50 -4.99 -7.22
N LEU A 20 -5.60 -4.76 -5.91
CA LEU A 20 -4.96 -3.63 -5.24
C LEU A 20 -3.44 -3.69 -5.42
N MET A 21 -2.81 -4.83 -5.09
CA MET A 21 -1.36 -4.98 -5.20
C MET A 21 -0.85 -4.79 -6.64
N ILE A 22 -1.51 -5.38 -7.64
CA ILE A 22 -1.15 -5.23 -9.05
C ILE A 22 -1.39 -3.79 -9.52
N GLY A 23 -2.56 -3.23 -9.18
CA GLY A 23 -2.93 -1.86 -9.54
C GLY A 23 -1.98 -0.82 -8.96
N LEU A 24 -1.54 -1.00 -7.71
CA LEU A 24 -0.57 -0.11 -7.06
C LEU A 24 0.83 -0.25 -7.65
N ASN A 25 1.24 -1.46 -8.01
CA ASN A 25 2.52 -1.66 -8.70
C ASN A 25 2.51 -0.97 -10.09
N TYR A 26 1.41 -1.09 -10.82
CA TYR A 26 1.22 -0.39 -12.09
C TYR A 26 1.17 1.13 -11.93
N PHE A 27 0.45 1.63 -10.92
CA PHE A 27 0.40 3.04 -10.56
C PHE A 27 1.79 3.58 -10.22
N HIS A 28 2.57 2.83 -9.43
CA HIS A 28 3.97 3.16 -9.13
C HIS A 28 4.81 3.26 -10.39
N PHE A 29 4.70 2.31 -11.32
CA PHE A 29 5.45 2.36 -12.58
C PHE A 29 5.12 3.59 -13.44
N ILE A 30 3.86 4.00 -13.48
CA ILE A 30 3.46 5.22 -14.22
C ILE A 30 3.99 6.46 -13.49
N ILE A 31 3.82 6.52 -12.18
CA ILE A 31 4.12 7.71 -11.39
C ILE A 31 5.61 7.91 -11.17
N SER A 32 6.40 6.86 -11.06
CA SER A 32 7.86 6.98 -10.93
C SER A 32 8.49 7.67 -12.15
N ASN A 33 7.83 7.64 -13.30
CA ASN A 33 8.25 8.35 -14.50
C ASN A 33 7.82 9.83 -14.53
N VAL A 34 6.87 10.24 -13.68
CA VAL A 34 6.23 11.57 -13.73
C VAL A 34 6.47 12.40 -12.46
N LEU A 35 6.61 11.76 -11.31
CA LEU A 35 6.68 12.39 -9.99
C LEU A 35 8.03 12.13 -9.31
N ASP A 36 8.45 13.09 -8.50
CA ASP A 36 9.63 13.00 -7.65
C ASP A 36 9.56 11.73 -6.77
N ALA A 37 10.70 11.04 -6.61
CA ALA A 37 10.87 9.86 -5.76
C ALA A 37 10.35 10.09 -4.32
N ARG A 38 10.23 11.34 -3.86
CA ARG A 38 9.55 11.73 -2.61
C ARG A 38 8.12 11.24 -2.50
N ILE A 39 7.37 11.14 -3.60
CA ILE A 39 5.98 10.66 -3.57
C ILE A 39 5.92 9.13 -3.39
N LEU A 40 6.98 8.43 -3.81
CA LEU A 40 7.10 6.98 -3.64
C LEU A 40 7.26 6.57 -2.16
N VAL A 41 7.81 7.46 -1.33
CA VAL A 41 7.95 7.28 0.13
C VAL A 41 6.61 7.16 0.86
N GLY A 42 5.54 7.73 0.29
CA GLY A 42 4.19 7.67 0.87
C GLY A 42 3.37 6.49 0.39
N LEU A 43 3.86 5.73 -0.59
CA LEU A 43 3.15 4.56 -1.13
C LEU A 43 3.54 3.33 -0.31
N PRO A 44 2.57 2.60 0.28
CA PRO A 44 2.84 1.35 0.99
C PRO A 44 3.16 0.25 -0.03
N LEU A 45 4.41 0.27 -0.52
CA LEU A 45 4.99 -0.60 -1.54
C LEU A 45 6.37 -1.16 -1.16
N GLY A 46 6.74 -1.06 0.12
CA GLY A 46 8.00 -1.53 0.69
C GLY A 46 9.12 -0.50 0.61
N PHE A 47 8.86 0.65 0.00
CA PHE A 47 9.85 1.69 -0.22
C PHE A 47 9.89 2.69 0.93
N TRP A 48 11.09 3.04 1.37
CA TRP A 48 11.30 4.00 2.45
C TRP A 48 12.56 4.83 2.20
N PRO A 49 12.58 6.11 2.61
CA PRO A 49 13.72 7.00 2.38
C PRO A 49 14.86 6.73 3.38
N VAL A 50 16.11 6.67 2.90
CA VAL A 50 17.29 6.36 3.74
C VAL A 50 18.22 7.57 3.84
N GLY A 51 18.36 8.12 5.06
CA GLY A 51 19.09 9.36 5.35
C GLY A 51 18.31 10.39 6.16
N SER A 52 19.01 11.33 6.81
CA SER A 52 18.45 12.34 7.72
C SER A 52 17.96 13.63 7.04
N PHE A 53 18.17 13.78 5.73
CA PHE A 53 17.88 15.01 4.99
C PHE A 53 16.41 15.17 4.56
N TYR A 54 15.55 14.18 4.82
CA TYR A 54 14.19 14.12 4.22
C TYR A 54 13.07 14.78 5.01
N MET A 55 13.33 15.23 6.25
CA MET A 55 12.32 15.96 7.01
C MET A 55 12.29 17.47 6.68
N PHE A 56 13.16 17.95 5.79
CA PHE A 56 13.24 19.37 5.45
C PHE A 56 12.67 19.65 4.05
N PRO A 57 11.58 20.44 3.93
CA PRO A 57 10.94 20.79 2.65
C PRO A 57 11.78 21.65 1.69
N GLY A 58 13.12 21.66 1.82
CA GLY A 58 14.06 22.38 0.96
C GLY A 58 15.31 21.58 0.56
N ALA A 59 15.35 20.27 0.81
CA ALA A 59 16.52 19.45 0.46
C ALA A 59 16.73 19.45 -1.07
N PRO A 60 17.94 19.79 -1.57
CA PRO A 60 18.22 19.98 -3.00
C PRO A 60 18.29 18.67 -3.80
N THR A 61 18.45 17.53 -3.12
CA THR A 61 18.53 16.20 -3.74
C THR A 61 17.29 15.37 -3.43
N PRO A 62 16.73 14.64 -4.41
CA PRO A 62 15.64 13.71 -4.17
C PRO A 62 16.09 12.58 -3.23
N PRO A 63 15.17 12.01 -2.44
CA PRO A 63 15.50 10.93 -1.53
C PRO A 63 16.07 9.72 -2.23
N VAL A 64 17.14 9.19 -1.66
CA VAL A 64 17.53 7.80 -1.87
C VAL A 64 16.45 6.96 -1.20
N VAL A 65 15.68 6.27 -2.03
CA VAL A 65 14.62 5.36 -1.59
C VAL A 65 15.18 3.94 -1.65
N GLU A 66 15.07 3.21 -0.55
CA GLU A 66 15.46 1.81 -0.48
C GLU A 66 14.24 0.91 -0.26
N PHE A 67 14.36 -0.33 -0.70
CA PHE A 67 13.37 -1.36 -0.44
C PHE A 67 13.63 -2.03 0.91
N SER A 68 12.62 -2.08 1.76
CA SER A 68 12.63 -2.77 3.05
C SER A 68 11.64 -3.92 3.05
N TRP A 69 12.14 -5.13 3.26
CA TRP A 69 11.29 -6.32 3.41
C TRP A 69 10.28 -6.18 4.55
N ILE A 70 10.65 -5.50 5.64
CA ILE A 70 9.77 -5.29 6.79
C ILE A 70 8.59 -4.38 6.39
N ASN A 71 8.87 -3.28 5.69
CA ASN A 71 7.82 -2.38 5.21
C ASN A 71 6.95 -3.07 4.17
N PHE A 72 7.55 -3.85 3.27
CA PHE A 72 6.79 -4.61 2.28
C PHE A 72 5.81 -5.61 2.92
N ILE A 73 6.23 -6.30 3.99
CA ILE A 73 5.33 -7.20 4.75
C ILE A 73 4.21 -6.39 5.43
N ALA A 74 4.53 -5.24 6.03
CA ALA A 74 3.53 -4.36 6.62
C ALA A 74 2.50 -3.91 5.57
N ASP A 75 2.96 -3.63 4.35
CA ASP A 75 2.11 -3.21 3.23
C ASP A 75 1.20 -4.35 2.75
N ILE A 76 1.71 -5.58 2.66
CA ILE A 76 0.88 -6.76 2.38
C ILE A 76 -0.27 -6.87 3.40
N ILE A 77 0.04 -6.71 4.69
CA ILE A 77 -0.96 -6.78 5.76
C ILE A 77 -1.96 -5.62 5.64
N PHE A 78 -1.46 -4.41 5.43
CA PHE A 78 -2.27 -3.21 5.26
C PHE A 78 -3.25 -3.37 4.08
N TRP A 79 -2.76 -3.76 2.90
CA TRP A 79 -3.58 -3.93 1.72
C TRP A 79 -4.57 -5.08 1.85
N TYR A 80 -4.21 -6.14 2.58
CA TYR A 80 -5.16 -7.19 2.92
C TYR A 80 -6.30 -6.64 3.80
N ILE A 81 -6.00 -5.85 4.82
CA ILE A 81 -7.02 -5.19 5.66
C ILE A 81 -7.90 -4.27 4.82
N VAL A 82 -7.31 -3.46 3.93
CA VAL A 82 -8.05 -2.59 3.01
C VAL A 82 -8.97 -3.41 2.11
N SER A 83 -8.53 -4.54 1.57
CA SER A 83 -9.36 -5.45 0.76
C SER A 83 -10.57 -6.01 1.53
N CYS A 84 -10.46 -6.14 2.85
CA CYS A 84 -11.55 -6.60 3.70
C CYS A 84 -12.65 -5.55 3.88
N ILE A 85 -12.35 -4.25 3.73
CA ILE A 85 -13.31 -3.15 3.91
C ILE A 85 -14.44 -3.20 2.86
N PRO A 86 -14.18 -3.22 1.54
CA PRO A 86 -15.24 -3.34 0.54
C PRO A 86 -16.06 -4.62 0.69
N ALA A 87 -15.42 -5.75 1.02
CA ALA A 87 -16.12 -7.01 1.26
C ALA A 87 -17.07 -6.92 2.46
N ALA A 88 -16.65 -6.26 3.55
CA ALA A 88 -17.47 -6.02 4.72
C ALA A 88 -18.66 -5.10 4.41
N LEU A 89 -18.42 -4.01 3.66
CA LEU A 89 -19.46 -3.09 3.22
C LEU A 89 -20.48 -3.77 2.33
N TYR A 90 -20.04 -4.57 1.36
CA TYR A 90 -20.93 -5.36 0.50
C TYR A 90 -21.82 -6.31 1.30
N HIS A 91 -21.25 -7.03 2.27
CA HIS A 91 -22.03 -7.90 3.16
C HIS A 91 -23.05 -7.15 4.01
N LYS A 92 -22.74 -5.91 4.41
CA LYS A 92 -23.66 -5.07 5.19
C LYS A 92 -24.83 -4.55 4.33
N ILE A 93 -24.59 -4.23 3.05
CA ILE A 93 -25.62 -3.70 2.14
C ILE A 93 -26.58 -4.81 1.67
N LYS A 94 -26.10 -6.05 1.53
CA LYS A 94 -26.92 -7.19 1.05
C LYS A 94 -27.80 -7.82 2.14
N LYS A 95 -27.61 -7.44 3.40
CA LYS A 95 -28.44 -7.86 4.53
C LYS A 95 -29.48 -6.80 4.85
#